data_AF-A0A2E9ETF9-F1
#
_entry.id   AF-A0A2E9ETF9-F1
#
_cell.length_a   1.000
_cell.length_b   1.000
_cell.length_c   1.000
_cell.angle_alpha   90.00
_cell.angle_beta   90.00
_cell.angle_gamma   90.00
#
_symmetry.space_group_name_H-M   'P 1'
#
loop_
_entity.id
_entity.type
_entity.pdbx_description
1 polymer ?
#
loop_
_entity_poly.entity_id
_entity_poly.type
_entity_poly.pdbx_seq_one_letter_code
_entity_poly.pdbx_strand_id
1 'polypeptide(L)'
;IGMVTGCTFSDLNSDGWQDLIISIEWGPITYLENTRGKFVDKTKEANLSKLTGWWNSVASADIDNDGDFDLIAHNFGKNTKYKASDQHPVLLYYGKFGTDEMRMVEAKFEDDQLFPVRGKS
;
A
#
# COMPACT_ATOMS: atom_id res chain seq x y z
N ILE A 1 3.42 2.00 10.67
CA ILE A 1 3.87 2.00 9.25
C ILE A 1 4.48 0.63 9.00
N GLY A 2 4.05 -0.06 7.93
CA GLY A 2 4.52 -1.40 7.55
C GLY A 2 5.87 -1.38 6.84
N MET A 3 6.11 -2.32 5.92
CA MET A 3 7.34 -2.31 5.11
C MET A 3 7.25 -1.25 4.02
N VAL A 4 8.10 -0.22 4.12
CA VAL A 4 8.18 0.88 3.15
C VAL A 4 8.98 0.44 1.93
N THR A 5 8.42 0.65 0.74
CA THR A 5 9.06 0.31 -0.54
C THR A 5 9.51 1.55 -1.32
N GLY A 6 8.98 2.73 -1.00
CA GLY A 6 9.33 3.99 -1.64
C GLY A 6 8.60 5.17 -0.99
N CYS A 7 9.06 6.37 -1.31
CA CYS A 7 8.40 7.60 -0.91
C CYS A 7 8.71 8.74 -1.87
N THR A 8 7.88 9.79 -1.84
CA THR A 8 8.13 11.06 -2.51
C THR A 8 7.61 12.21 -1.64
N PHE A 9 8.22 13.38 -1.79
CA PHE A 9 7.66 14.63 -1.31
C PHE A 9 6.84 15.28 -2.41
N SER A 10 5.70 15.87 -2.06
CA SER A 10 4.85 16.63 -2.98
C SER A 10 3.94 17.59 -2.20
N ASP A 11 3.60 18.74 -2.77
CA ASP A 11 2.64 19.69 -2.17
C ASP A 11 1.24 19.34 -2.64
N LEU A 12 0.65 18.30 -2.02
CA LEU A 12 -0.58 17.68 -2.51
C LEU A 12 -1.82 18.52 -2.23
N ASN A 13 -1.81 19.28 -1.13
CA ASN A 13 -2.93 20.15 -0.76
C ASN A 13 -2.75 21.59 -1.28
N SER A 14 -1.65 21.88 -1.99
CA SER A 14 -1.32 23.20 -2.55
C SER A 14 -1.22 24.31 -1.49
N ASP A 15 -0.78 23.98 -0.28
CA ASP A 15 -0.60 24.95 0.81
C ASP A 15 0.82 25.57 0.86
N GLY A 16 1.70 25.12 -0.03
CA GLY A 16 3.10 25.54 -0.14
C GLY A 16 4.07 24.68 0.67
N TRP A 17 3.60 23.64 1.35
CA TRP A 17 4.40 22.77 2.20
C TRP A 17 4.55 21.39 1.54
N GLN A 18 5.76 20.83 1.62
CA GLN A 18 5.99 19.49 1.09
C GLN A 18 5.43 18.45 2.05
N ASP A 19 4.44 17.70 1.59
CA ASP A 19 3.88 16.53 2.25
C ASP A 19 4.69 15.27 1.92
N LEU A 20 4.51 14.22 2.72
CA LEU A 20 5.20 12.95 2.52
C LEU A 20 4.22 11.85 2.10
N ILE A 21 4.51 11.24 0.95
CA ILE A 21 3.73 10.14 0.39
C ILE A 21 4.59 8.88 0.41
N ILE A 22 4.03 7.76 0.87
CA ILE A 22 4.76 6.52 1.11
C ILE A 22 4.06 5.34 0.45
N SER A 23 4.79 4.52 -0.29
CA SER A 23 4.32 3.21 -0.74
C SER A 23 4.69 2.13 0.28
N ILE A 24 3.71 1.29 0.65
CA ILE A 24 3.87 0.25 1.67
C ILE A 24 3.46 -1.11 1.08
N GLU A 25 4.30 -2.12 1.27
CA GLU A 25 3.92 -3.50 0.91
C GLU A 25 2.83 -4.01 1.86
N TRP A 26 1.77 -4.61 1.30
CA TRP A 26 0.58 -5.07 2.04
C TRP A 26 -0.18 -3.96 2.77
N GLY A 27 0.11 -2.69 2.46
CA GLY A 27 -0.51 -1.53 3.06
C GLY A 27 -1.15 -0.61 2.02
N PRO A 28 -1.67 0.55 2.44
CA PRO A 28 -2.13 1.59 1.53
C PRO A 28 -0.95 2.41 0.97
N ILE A 29 -1.23 3.27 -0.01
CA ILE A 29 -0.43 4.49 -0.20
C ILE A 29 -0.75 5.42 0.98
N THR A 30 0.27 5.74 1.78
CA THR A 30 0.12 6.59 2.97
C THR A 30 0.40 8.04 2.60
N TYR A 31 -0.50 8.93 3.02
CA TYR A 31 -0.37 10.38 2.86
C TYR A 31 -0.19 11.02 4.23
N LEU A 32 0.96 11.66 4.42
CA LEU A 32 1.30 12.41 5.62
C LEU A 32 1.39 13.90 5.29
N GLU A 33 0.36 14.66 5.67
CA GLU A 33 0.28 16.10 5.48
C GLU A 33 1.25 16.83 6.42
N ASN A 34 1.99 17.78 5.89
CA ASN A 34 2.96 18.56 6.64
C ASN A 34 2.33 19.81 7.26
N THR A 35 1.90 19.67 8.50
CA THR A 35 1.42 20.79 9.32
C THR A 35 2.54 21.47 10.08
N ARG A 36 3.23 22.40 9.44
CA ARG A 36 4.26 23.22 10.11
C ARG A 36 5.48 22.45 10.62
N GLY A 37 5.99 21.51 9.82
CA GLY A 37 7.10 20.62 10.20
C GLY A 37 6.66 19.40 11.00
N LYS A 38 5.34 19.17 11.13
CA LYS A 38 4.75 18.01 11.78
C LYS A 38 3.87 17.26 10.80
N PHE A 39 4.17 15.99 10.62
CA PHE A 39 3.39 15.11 9.75
C PHE A 39 2.14 14.59 10.46
N VAL A 40 1.00 14.76 9.81
CA VAL A 40 -0.31 14.23 10.23
C VAL A 40 -0.78 13.23 9.20
N ASP A 41 -1.14 12.03 9.64
CA ASP A 41 -1.68 11.01 8.74
C ASP A 41 -3.06 11.43 8.24
N LYS A 42 -3.15 11.66 6.93
CA LYS A 42 -4.37 12.03 6.19
C LYS A 42 -4.79 10.94 5.19
N THR A 43 -4.22 9.75 5.31
CA THR A 43 -4.46 8.62 4.40
C THR A 43 -5.94 8.24 4.31
N LYS A 44 -6.69 8.37 5.40
CA LYS A 44 -8.13 8.06 5.43
C LYS A 44 -8.95 9.17 4.79
N GLU A 45 -8.64 10.42 5.12
CA GLU A 45 -9.29 11.64 4.63
C GLU A 45 -9.12 11.77 3.11
N ALA A 46 -7.96 11.37 2.57
CA ALA A 46 -7.69 11.29 1.14
C ALA A 46 -8.28 10.04 0.45
N ASN A 47 -9.08 9.22 1.15
CA ASN A 47 -9.66 7.97 0.65
C ASN A 47 -8.65 6.89 0.21
N LEU A 48 -7.36 7.03 0.53
CA LEU A 48 -6.30 6.09 0.16
C LEU A 48 -6.25 4.85 1.07
N SER A 49 -6.79 4.96 2.29
CA SER A 49 -6.75 3.88 3.30
C SER A 49 -7.32 2.53 2.85
N LYS A 50 -8.24 2.52 1.88
CA LYS A 50 -8.85 1.30 1.32
C LYS A 50 -8.07 0.72 0.13
N LEU A 51 -7.15 1.49 -0.44
CA LEU A 51 -6.35 1.10 -1.61
C LEU A 51 -5.11 0.33 -1.15
N THR A 52 -5.34 -0.86 -0.58
CA THR A 52 -4.25 -1.72 -0.10
C THR A 52 -3.68 -2.58 -1.21
N GLY A 53 -2.39 -2.89 -1.13
CA GLY A 53 -1.77 -3.78 -2.10
C GLY A 53 -0.27 -3.94 -1.92
N TRP A 54 0.38 -4.52 -2.92
CA TRP A 54 1.83 -4.64 -3.00
C TRP A 54 2.39 -3.44 -3.75
N TRP A 55 2.37 -2.29 -3.09
CA TRP A 55 2.92 -1.06 -3.64
C TRP A 55 4.44 -1.10 -3.57
N ASN A 56 5.12 -0.81 -4.68
CA ASN A 56 6.58 -0.89 -4.80
C ASN A 56 7.25 0.48 -4.94
N SER A 57 6.52 1.48 -5.44
CA SER A 57 7.02 2.84 -5.56
C SER A 57 5.85 3.82 -5.70
N VAL A 58 6.14 5.10 -5.46
CA VAL A 58 5.22 6.21 -5.69
C VAL A 58 6.00 7.40 -6.26
N ALA A 59 5.39 8.11 -7.19
CA ALA A 59 5.90 9.36 -7.77
C ALA A 59 4.78 10.39 -7.82
N SER A 60 5.14 11.67 -7.93
CA SER A 60 4.19 12.77 -8.06
C SER A 60 4.61 13.74 -9.16
N ALA A 61 3.64 14.21 -9.92
CA ALA A 61 3.78 15.19 -10.99
C ALA A 61 2.40 15.77 -11.32
N ASP A 62 2.32 16.97 -11.85
CA ASP A 62 1.12 17.50 -12.52
C ASP A 62 1.03 16.87 -13.92
N ILE A 63 0.29 15.76 -14.06
CA ILE A 63 0.31 14.91 -15.27
C ILE A 63 -0.65 15.45 -16.32
N ASP A 64 -1.80 15.96 -15.89
CA ASP A 64 -2.82 16.50 -16.77
C ASP A 64 -2.74 18.03 -16.96
N ASN A 65 -1.79 18.67 -16.28
CA ASN A 65 -1.45 20.08 -16.41
C ASN A 65 -2.60 21.00 -15.94
N ASP A 66 -3.31 20.61 -14.88
CA ASP A 66 -4.37 21.40 -14.26
C ASP A 66 -3.89 22.25 -13.06
N GLY A 67 -2.64 22.03 -12.65
CA GLY A 67 -1.97 22.77 -11.59
C GLY A 67 -2.07 22.14 -10.20
N ASP A 68 -2.74 21.00 -10.05
CA ASP A 68 -2.59 20.14 -8.87
C ASP A 68 -1.59 18.99 -9.13
N PHE A 69 -1.07 18.39 -8.06
CA PHE A 69 -0.09 17.31 -8.17
C PHE A 69 -0.78 15.95 -8.12
N ASP A 70 -0.65 15.16 -9.18
CA ASP A 70 -1.10 13.78 -9.22
C ASP A 70 -0.14 12.83 -8.49
N LEU A 71 -0.65 11.64 -8.19
CA LEU A 71 0.13 10.49 -7.69
C LEU A 71 0.13 9.33 -8.68
N ILE A 72 1.33 8.85 -9.03
CA ILE A 72 1.52 7.60 -9.75
C ILE A 72 2.05 6.55 -8.76
N ALA A 73 1.25 5.52 -8.49
CA ALA A 73 1.61 4.43 -7.60
C ALA A 73 1.81 3.12 -8.35
N HIS A 74 2.97 2.47 -8.17
CA HIS A 74 3.26 1.20 -8.83
C HIS A 74 2.85 0.02 -7.94
N ASN A 75 1.95 -0.81 -8.44
CA ASN A 75 1.53 -2.06 -7.80
C ASN A 75 2.08 -3.27 -8.57
N PHE A 76 2.34 -4.37 -7.86
CA PHE A 76 2.72 -5.64 -8.47
C PHE A 76 1.67 -6.18 -9.46
N GLY A 77 0.39 -5.81 -9.29
CA GLY A 77 -0.67 -6.05 -10.26
C GLY A 77 -1.09 -7.52 -10.41
N LYS A 78 -1.83 -7.80 -11.49
CA LYS A 78 -2.46 -9.13 -11.73
C LYS A 78 -1.66 -10.05 -12.64
N ASN A 79 -0.52 -9.61 -13.17
CA ASN A 79 0.35 -10.42 -14.04
C ASN A 79 1.22 -11.39 -13.22
N THR A 80 0.58 -12.13 -12.32
CA THR A 80 1.21 -13.09 -11.43
C THR A 80 0.35 -14.35 -11.30
N LYS A 81 0.86 -15.34 -10.57
CA LYS A 81 0.09 -16.52 -10.15
C LYS A 81 -1.05 -16.17 -9.16
N TYR A 82 -1.00 -14.99 -8.54
CA TYR A 82 -2.03 -14.52 -7.63
C TYR A 82 -3.19 -13.91 -8.41
N LYS A 83 -4.42 -14.24 -8.03
CA LYS A 83 -5.66 -13.76 -8.66
C LYS A 83 -6.51 -12.97 -7.65
N ALA A 84 -5.89 -11.96 -7.04
CA ALA A 84 -6.53 -11.11 -6.05
C ALA A 84 -7.69 -10.30 -6.65
N SER A 85 -8.78 -10.19 -5.90
CA SER A 85 -9.89 -9.26 -6.10
C SER A 85 -10.36 -8.72 -4.75
N ASP A 86 -11.27 -7.74 -4.76
CA ASP A 86 -11.86 -7.21 -3.53
C ASP A 86 -12.66 -8.28 -2.78
N GLN A 87 -13.30 -9.21 -3.50
CA GLN A 87 -14.05 -10.33 -2.93
C GLN A 87 -13.13 -11.47 -2.46
N HIS A 88 -12.04 -11.71 -3.19
CA HIS A 88 -11.09 -12.80 -2.95
C HIS A 88 -9.66 -12.24 -2.87
N PRO A 89 -9.31 -11.53 -1.79
CA PRO A 89 -7.97 -10.96 -1.64
C PRO A 89 -6.93 -12.05 -1.37
N VAL A 90 -5.67 -11.76 -1.69
CA VAL A 90 -4.56 -12.51 -1.11
C VAL A 90 -4.33 -11.95 0.29
N LEU A 91 -4.08 -12.82 1.26
CA LEU A 91 -3.92 -12.45 2.65
C LEU A 91 -2.52 -12.83 3.16
N LEU A 92 -2.01 -12.02 4.07
CA LEU A 92 -0.77 -12.28 4.79
C LEU A 92 -1.08 -12.37 6.28
N TYR A 93 -0.84 -13.52 6.86
CA TYR A 93 -0.95 -13.73 8.30
C TYR A 93 0.45 -13.72 8.93
N TYR A 94 0.57 -13.12 10.11
CA TYR A 94 1.79 -13.15 10.90
C TYR A 94 1.46 -13.57 12.33
N GLY A 95 2.09 -14.66 12.80
CA GLY A 95 1.75 -15.22 14.10
C GLY A 95 2.45 -16.52 14.44
N LYS A 96 2.12 -17.03 15.64
CA LYS A 96 2.57 -18.32 16.17
C LYS A 96 1.52 -19.39 15.84
N PHE A 97 1.75 -20.17 14.78
CA PHE A 97 0.80 -21.17 14.31
C PHE A 97 1.05 -22.55 14.96
N GLY A 98 0.89 -22.61 16.28
CA GLY A 98 1.16 -23.84 17.06
C GLY A 98 2.65 -24.11 17.31
N THR A 99 3.51 -23.11 17.06
CA THR A 99 4.95 -23.12 17.36
C THR A 99 5.32 -21.88 18.17
N ASP A 100 6.42 -21.92 18.92
CA ASP A 100 6.90 -20.72 19.62
C ASP A 100 7.50 -19.66 18.68
N GLU A 101 7.82 -20.06 17.44
CA GLU A 101 8.32 -19.19 16.38
C GLU A 101 7.21 -18.36 15.73
N MET A 102 7.51 -17.09 15.48
CA MET A 102 6.69 -16.24 14.62
C MET A 102 6.91 -16.64 13.17
N ARG A 103 5.83 -16.80 12.42
CA ARG A 103 5.87 -17.13 11.00
C ARG A 103 4.94 -16.23 10.23
N MET A 104 5.29 -16.05 8.96
CA MET A 104 4.46 -15.40 7.97
C MET A 104 3.83 -16.46 7.08
N VAL A 105 2.53 -16.36 6.84
CA VAL A 105 1.77 -17.29 6.00
C VAL A 105 0.97 -16.49 4.99
N GLU A 106 1.35 -16.61 3.73
CA GLU A 106 0.51 -16.16 2.61
C GLU A 106 -0.67 -17.11 2.45
N ALA A 107 -1.84 -16.57 2.13
CA ALA A 107 -3.04 -17.34 1.83
C ALA A 107 -3.75 -16.75 0.62
N LYS A 108 -4.40 -17.62 -0.16
CA LYS A 108 -5.18 -17.25 -1.33
C LYS A 108 -6.50 -18.01 -1.34
N PHE A 109 -7.48 -17.46 -2.01
CA PHE A 109 -8.71 -18.18 -2.31
C PHE A 109 -8.52 -19.11 -3.50
N GLU A 110 -9.08 -20.31 -3.40
CA GLU A 110 -9.42 -21.17 -4.52
C GLU A 110 -10.94 -21.40 -4.42
N ASP A 111 -11.68 -20.93 -5.43
CA ASP A 111 -13.12 -20.68 -5.34
C ASP A 111 -13.44 -19.81 -4.09
N ASP A 112 -14.36 -20.23 -3.22
CA ASP A 112 -14.73 -19.49 -2.01
C ASP A 112 -14.00 -19.99 -0.75
N GLN A 113 -13.00 -20.87 -0.91
CA GLN A 113 -12.24 -21.43 0.21
C GLN A 113 -10.82 -20.85 0.28
N LEU A 114 -10.43 -20.43 1.47
CA LEU A 114 -9.11 -19.86 1.74
C LEU A 114 -8.09 -20.97 2.07
N PHE A 115 -6.98 -20.99 1.33
CA PHE A 115 -5.89 -21.95 1.52
C PHE A 115 -4.55 -21.25 1.76
N PRO A 116 -3.67 -21.82 2.61
CA PRO A 116 -2.31 -21.33 2.73
C PRO A 116 -1.54 -21.56 1.43
N VAL A 117 -0.81 -20.54 0.98
CA VAL A 117 0.12 -20.66 -0.14
C VAL A 117 1.40 -21.30 0.39
N ARG A 118 1.61 -22.57 0.07
CA ARG A 118 2.89 -23.22 0.28
C ARG A 118 3.80 -22.84 -0.89
N GLY A 119 4.83 -22.05 -0.64
CA GLY A 119 5.90 -21.87 -1.62
C GLY A 119 6.44 -23.24 -2.00
N LYS A 120 6.35 -23.63 -3.28
CA LYS A 120 7.27 -24.65 -3.79
C LYS A 120 8.62 -23.95 -3.84
N SER A 121 9.47 -24.24 -2.86
CA SER A 121 10.91 -24.03 -2.98
C SER A 121 11.45 -24.83 -4.16
#